data_AF-A0A6C0KHG8-F1
#
_entry.id   AF-A0A6C0KHG8-F1
#
_cell.length_a   1.000
_cell.length_b   1.000
_cell.length_c   1.000
_cell.angle_alpha   90.00
_cell.angle_beta   90.00
_cell.angle_gamma   90.00
#
_symmetry.space_group_name_H-M   'P 1'
#
loop_
_entity.id
_entity.type
_entity.pdbx_description
1 polymer ?
#
loop_
_entity_poly.entity_id
_entity_poly.type
_entity_poly.pdbx_seq_one_letter_code
_entity_poly.pdbx_strand_id
1 'polypeptide(L)'
;MHVYIFIMSLYIHPENQKLLWNTIQKAPKFRDIPVNKEQWFSNVIRSFYEKAQYLPMTQSDLQVINRQTIAYMMDDIQKITQTASLYVEKKVFPEIVVEQRPKAVESYKVTDAFTSRQNDYELMTKPPVPPPANFEEPINDEAIQNMDELLQHQIKQREYDITLVKEKMPQHSSHSSASPSISAISTKAIDPSVKKTMNWAVNHELEELRKQMSELAKRIDILYDKMDTVMAMSNHSL
;
A
#
# COMPACT_ATOMS: atom_id res chain seq x y z
N MET A 1 12.22 -9.17 25.89
CA MET A 1 12.13 -7.90 25.13
C MET A 1 11.35 -8.08 23.81
N HIS A 2 10.08 -8.51 23.85
CA HIS A 2 9.27 -8.69 22.63
C HIS A 2 7.88 -8.02 22.67
N VAL A 3 7.53 -7.35 23.77
CA VAL A 3 6.20 -6.75 23.96
C VAL A 3 6.14 -5.29 23.46
N TYR A 4 7.28 -4.67 23.18
CA TYR A 4 7.36 -3.23 22.86
C TYR A 4 7.06 -2.89 21.40
N ILE A 5 7.16 -3.86 20.48
CA ILE A 5 6.89 -3.65 19.04
C ILE A 5 5.39 -3.67 18.73
N PHE A 6 4.59 -4.34 19.56
CA PHE A 6 3.18 -4.65 19.25
C PHE A 6 2.23 -3.46 19.35
N ILE A 7 2.66 -2.32 19.91
CA ILE A 7 1.80 -1.17 20.20
C ILE A 7 2.13 0.04 19.31
N MET A 8 3.33 0.07 18.71
CA MET A 8 3.65 0.97 17.59
C MET A 8 2.73 0.72 16.40
N SER A 9 2.37 -0.54 16.17
CA SER A 9 1.37 -0.93 15.17
C SER A 9 -0.05 -0.49 15.53
N LEU A 10 -0.37 -0.24 16.81
CA LEU A 10 -1.73 0.11 17.25
C LEU A 10 -2.11 1.56 16.88
N TYR A 11 -1.19 2.51 17.03
CA TYR A 11 -1.46 3.90 16.61
C TYR A 11 -1.58 4.01 15.09
N ILE A 12 -0.65 3.38 14.38
CA ILE A 12 -0.67 3.28 12.91
C ILE A 12 -1.60 2.18 12.39
N HIS A 13 -2.40 1.55 13.26
CA HIS A 13 -3.35 0.51 12.84
C HIS A 13 -4.42 1.13 11.94
N PRO A 14 -4.82 0.48 10.84
CA PRO A 14 -5.81 1.03 9.90
C PRO A 14 -7.11 1.43 10.60
N GLU A 15 -7.59 0.63 11.55
CA GLU A 15 -8.80 0.96 12.33
C GLU A 15 -8.65 2.22 13.20
N ASN A 16 -7.49 2.41 13.84
CA ASN A 16 -7.25 3.59 14.67
C ASN A 16 -7.11 4.84 13.80
N GLN A 17 -6.38 4.75 12.68
CA GLN A 17 -6.26 5.86 11.73
C GLN A 17 -7.61 6.22 11.11
N LYS A 18 -8.43 5.23 10.78
CA LYS A 18 -9.81 5.44 10.28
C LYS A 18 -10.68 6.14 11.33
N LEU A 19 -10.55 5.78 12.61
CA LEU A 19 -11.23 6.47 13.71
C LEU A 19 -10.81 7.95 13.78
N LEU A 20 -9.50 8.23 13.77
CA LEU A 20 -8.98 9.60 13.81
C LEU A 20 -9.45 10.42 12.61
N TRP A 21 -9.36 9.85 11.41
CA TRP A 21 -9.83 10.46 10.17
C TRP A 21 -11.33 10.77 10.22
N ASN A 22 -12.16 9.80 10.62
CA ASN A 22 -13.60 10.01 10.74
C ASN A 22 -13.95 11.07 11.80
N THR A 23 -13.15 11.17 12.86
CA THR A 23 -13.35 12.16 13.92
C THR A 23 -13.06 13.57 13.40
N ILE A 24 -11.97 13.76 12.66
CA ILE A 24 -11.62 15.09 12.14
C ILE A 24 -12.55 15.53 11.00
N GLN A 25 -13.06 14.60 10.19
CA GLN A 25 -14.03 14.86 9.12
C GLN A 25 -15.36 15.43 9.62
N LYS A 26 -15.72 15.16 10.88
CA LYS A 26 -16.92 15.72 11.52
C LYS A 26 -16.75 17.20 11.88
N ALA A 27 -15.52 17.72 11.90
CA ALA A 27 -15.26 19.11 12.21
C ALA A 27 -15.71 20.02 11.05
N PRO A 28 -16.57 21.02 11.28
CA PRO A 28 -17.06 21.88 10.19
C PRO A 28 -15.90 22.63 9.52
N LYS A 29 -14.95 23.14 10.32
CA LYS A 29 -13.77 23.87 9.84
C LYS A 29 -12.84 23.04 8.95
N PHE A 30 -12.91 21.71 9.02
CA PHE A 30 -12.10 20.82 8.20
C PHE A 30 -12.63 20.67 6.77
N ARG A 31 -13.90 21.03 6.51
CA ARG A 31 -14.48 20.95 5.17
C ARG A 31 -13.86 21.97 4.22
N ASP A 32 -13.56 23.15 4.74
CA ASP A 32 -13.21 24.33 3.96
C ASP A 32 -11.70 24.61 3.89
N ILE A 33 -10.85 23.69 4.38
CA ILE A 33 -9.40 23.88 4.32
C ILE A 33 -8.88 23.77 2.88
N PRO A 34 -8.07 24.73 2.41
CA PRO A 34 -7.52 24.76 1.05
C PRO A 34 -6.24 23.91 0.92
N VAL A 35 -6.18 22.77 1.61
CA VAL A 35 -5.01 21.87 1.59
C VAL A 35 -5.43 20.45 1.19
N ASN A 36 -4.49 19.69 0.66
CA ASN A 36 -4.69 18.26 0.46
C ASN A 36 -4.86 17.58 1.82
N LYS A 37 -6.09 17.19 2.14
CA LYS A 37 -6.52 16.69 3.45
C LYS A 37 -5.82 15.39 3.82
N GLU A 38 -5.62 14.49 2.85
CA GLU A 38 -5.00 13.18 3.07
C GLU A 38 -3.51 13.32 3.34
N GLN A 39 -2.83 14.16 2.55
CA GLN A 39 -1.41 14.47 2.76
C GLN A 39 -1.18 15.20 4.09
N TRP A 40 -2.03 16.19 4.41
CA TRP A 40 -2.00 16.88 5.69
C TRP A 40 -2.15 15.90 6.85
N PHE A 41 -3.18 15.05 6.81
CA PHE A 41 -3.41 14.06 7.86
C PHE A 41 -2.23 13.10 8.00
N SER A 42 -1.71 12.59 6.89
CA SER A 42 -0.54 11.70 6.88
C SER A 42 0.68 12.35 7.53
N ASN A 43 0.90 13.64 7.28
CA ASN A 43 1.98 14.39 7.91
C ASN A 43 1.78 14.55 9.42
N VAL A 44 0.55 14.83 9.87
CA VAL A 44 0.24 14.90 11.30
C VAL A 44 0.47 13.52 11.96
N ILE A 45 -0.04 12.44 11.37
CA ILE A 45 0.17 11.08 11.88
C ILE A 45 1.66 10.75 11.97
N ARG A 46 2.45 11.05 10.93
CA ARG A 46 3.91 10.87 10.95
C ARG A 46 4.55 11.63 12.11
N SER A 47 4.20 12.90 12.31
CA SER A 47 4.79 13.73 13.37
C SER A 47 4.52 13.20 14.79
N PHE A 48 3.33 12.64 15.03
CA PHE A 48 2.98 12.03 16.30
C PHE A 48 3.60 10.64 16.46
N TYR A 49 3.70 9.89 15.37
CA TYR A 49 4.39 8.61 15.35
C TYR A 49 5.86 8.78 15.74
N GLU A 50 6.60 9.69 15.10
CA GLU A 50 8.01 9.97 15.41
C GLU A 50 8.24 10.36 16.88
N LYS A 51 7.30 11.10 17.48
CA LYS A 51 7.36 11.45 18.91
C LYS A 51 7.06 10.28 19.84
N ALA A 52 6.20 9.36 19.40
CA ALA A 52 5.76 8.21 20.18
C ALA A 52 6.68 6.98 20.05
N GLN A 53 7.63 6.98 19.10
CA GLN A 53 8.52 5.86 18.78
C GLN A 53 9.37 5.34 19.95
N TYR A 54 9.54 6.13 21.01
CA TYR A 54 10.49 5.83 22.08
C TYR A 54 9.85 5.43 23.41
N LEU A 55 8.51 5.31 23.50
CA LEU A 55 7.83 5.00 24.76
C LEU A 55 7.17 3.60 24.78
N PRO A 56 7.31 2.84 25.88
CA PRO A 56 6.33 1.80 26.20
C PRO A 56 4.96 2.44 26.32
N MET A 57 4.04 2.08 25.43
CA MET A 57 2.70 2.65 25.42
C MET A 57 1.71 1.61 25.94
N THR A 58 0.95 1.91 26.98
CA THR A 58 -0.23 1.12 27.36
C THR A 58 -1.44 1.50 26.49
N GLN A 59 -2.54 0.73 26.55
CA GLN A 59 -3.79 1.09 25.86
C GLN A 59 -4.34 2.44 26.32
N SER A 60 -4.15 2.79 27.60
CA SER A 60 -4.51 4.11 28.14
C SER A 60 -3.72 5.21 27.44
N ASP A 61 -2.42 4.96 27.25
CA ASP A 61 -1.50 5.90 26.65
C ASP A 61 -1.82 6.12 25.15
N LEU A 62 -2.26 5.07 24.43
CA LEU A 62 -2.77 5.22 23.05
C LEU A 62 -3.96 6.19 22.98
N GLN A 63 -4.89 6.11 23.94
CA GLN A 63 -6.01 7.05 23.98
C GLN A 63 -5.55 8.47 24.28
N VAL A 64 -4.53 8.64 25.14
CA VAL A 64 -3.90 9.95 25.39
C VAL A 64 -3.32 10.51 24.10
N ILE A 65 -2.54 9.73 23.34
CA ILE A 65 -2.02 10.15 22.03
C ILE A 65 -3.16 10.52 21.10
N ASN A 66 -4.18 9.67 20.95
CA ASN A 66 -5.30 9.94 20.04
C ASN A 66 -5.98 11.28 20.37
N ARG A 67 -6.20 11.58 21.66
CA ARG A 67 -6.73 12.87 22.10
C ARG A 67 -5.80 14.03 21.75
N GLN A 68 -4.50 13.87 21.99
CA GLN A 68 -3.50 14.90 21.67
C GLN A 68 -3.39 15.15 20.16
N THR A 69 -3.43 14.09 19.35
CA THR A 69 -3.42 14.16 17.90
C THR A 69 -4.63 14.95 17.40
N ILE A 70 -5.84 14.63 17.88
CA ILE A 70 -7.06 15.36 17.47
C ILE A 70 -7.02 16.82 17.93
N ALA A 71 -6.53 17.09 19.16
CA ALA A 71 -6.38 18.46 19.66
C ALA A 71 -5.43 19.28 18.78
N TYR A 72 -4.28 18.70 18.42
CA TYR A 72 -3.33 19.32 17.50
C TYR A 72 -3.93 19.54 16.11
N MET A 73 -4.62 18.55 15.56
CA MET A 73 -5.30 18.66 14.27
C MET A 73 -6.29 19.83 14.25
N MET A 74 -7.06 20.02 15.32
CA MET A 74 -7.99 21.13 15.42
C MET A 74 -7.31 22.50 15.51
N ASP A 75 -6.24 22.62 16.28
CA ASP A 75 -5.45 23.84 16.38
C ASP A 75 -4.80 24.20 15.03
N ASP A 76 -4.26 23.20 14.34
CA ASP A 76 -3.62 23.37 13.04
C ASP A 76 -4.63 23.79 11.96
N ILE A 77 -5.83 23.19 11.94
CA ILE A 77 -6.94 23.62 11.07
C ILE A 77 -7.29 25.09 11.34
N GLN A 78 -7.37 25.51 12.61
CA GLN A 78 -7.68 26.90 12.94
C GLN A 78 -6.63 27.86 12.42
N LYS A 79 -5.34 27.50 12.51
CA LYS A 79 -4.24 28.30 11.95
C LYS A 79 -4.33 28.40 10.44
N ILE A 80 -4.60 27.28 9.75
CA ILE A 80 -4.76 27.25 8.29
C ILE A 80 -5.96 28.12 7.85
N THR A 81 -7.09 28.05 8.56
CA THR A 81 -8.25 28.90 8.25
C THR A 81 -7.97 30.38 8.50
N GLN A 82 -7.28 30.72 9.60
CA GLN A 82 -6.91 32.11 9.90
C GLN A 82 -5.93 32.67 8.87
N THR A 83 -4.88 31.93 8.50
CA THR A 83 -3.92 32.39 7.49
C THR A 83 -4.61 32.57 6.13
N ALA A 84 -5.50 31.67 5.73
CA ALA A 84 -6.29 31.82 4.52
C ALA A 84 -7.15 33.11 4.52
N SER A 85 -7.75 33.47 5.65
CA SER A 85 -8.54 34.71 5.77
C SER A 85 -7.70 35.99 5.67
N LEU A 86 -6.47 35.99 6.20
CA LEU A 86 -5.57 37.16 6.19
C LEU A 86 -5.03 37.48 4.78
N TYR A 87 -4.97 36.50 3.88
CA TYR A 87 -4.57 36.72 2.48
C TYR A 87 -5.67 37.40 1.63
N VAL A 88 -6.93 37.35 2.06
CA VAL A 88 -8.04 38.04 1.40
C VAL A 88 -8.15 39.51 1.85
N GLU A 89 -7.80 39.80 3.11
CA GLU A 89 -7.91 41.14 3.69
C GLU A 89 -6.72 42.07 3.34
N LYS A 90 -5.55 41.53 2.98
CA LYS A 90 -4.35 42.31 2.63
C LYS A 90 -4.31 42.80 1.17
N LYS A 91 -5.45 43.27 0.65
CA LYS A 91 -5.53 44.17 -0.53
C LYS A 91 -6.17 45.50 -0.10
N VAL A 92 -5.49 46.23 0.79
CA VAL A 92 -5.74 47.67 0.98
C VAL A 92 -4.42 48.39 0.76
N PHE A 93 -4.44 49.28 -0.23
CA PHE A 93 -3.35 50.13 -0.71
C PHE A 93 -2.76 51.02 0.40
N PRO A 94 -1.51 51.48 0.21
CA PRO A 94 -1.18 52.87 0.44
C PRO A 94 -1.01 53.60 -0.90
N GLU A 95 -1.65 54.76 -0.96
CA GLU A 95 -1.54 55.80 -1.96
C GLU A 95 -0.07 56.26 -2.14
N ILE A 96 0.37 56.49 -3.39
CA ILE A 96 1.19 57.63 -3.87
C ILE A 96 1.82 57.36 -5.26
N VAL A 97 1.60 58.35 -6.13
CA VAL A 97 2.28 58.76 -7.39
C VAL A 97 2.10 57.93 -8.67
N VAL A 98 1.54 58.66 -9.63
CA VAL A 98 1.35 58.43 -11.06
C VAL A 98 2.64 58.00 -11.75
N GLU A 99 2.66 56.80 -12.33
CA GLU A 99 3.48 56.52 -13.52
C GLU A 99 2.72 55.56 -14.45
N GLN A 100 2.53 55.99 -15.69
CA GLN A 100 1.73 55.33 -16.70
C GLN A 100 2.36 53.99 -17.09
N ARG A 101 1.69 52.87 -16.77
CA ARG A 101 1.93 51.58 -17.42
C ARG A 101 0.75 51.19 -18.31
N PRO A 102 1.00 50.58 -19.49
CA PRO A 102 -0.04 50.27 -20.45
C PRO A 102 -0.98 49.17 -19.93
N LYS A 103 -2.21 49.25 -20.45
CA LYS A 103 -3.44 48.61 -19.97
C LYS A 103 -3.39 47.08 -19.96
N ALA A 104 -4.22 46.51 -19.09
CA ALA A 104 -4.49 45.10 -18.80
C ALA A 104 -5.02 44.24 -19.96
N VAL A 105 -4.42 44.39 -21.14
CA VAL A 105 -4.78 43.70 -22.38
C VAL A 105 -3.90 42.48 -22.63
N GLU A 106 -2.77 42.35 -21.93
CA GLU A 106 -1.84 41.22 -22.10
C GLU A 106 -2.05 40.07 -21.10
N SER A 107 -2.73 40.31 -19.96
CA SER A 107 -2.84 39.28 -18.92
C SER A 107 -3.68 38.08 -19.35
N TYR A 108 -4.77 38.30 -20.12
CA TYR A 108 -5.64 37.22 -20.58
C TYR A 108 -4.99 36.34 -21.66
N LYS A 109 -4.14 36.92 -22.53
CA LYS A 109 -3.40 36.13 -23.53
C LYS A 109 -2.33 35.25 -22.89
N VAL A 110 -1.73 35.71 -21.79
CA VAL A 110 -0.72 34.95 -21.04
C VAL A 110 -1.37 33.79 -20.28
N THR A 111 -2.57 33.97 -19.72
CA THR A 111 -3.30 32.88 -19.06
C THR A 111 -3.70 31.78 -20.06
N ASP A 112 -4.20 32.17 -21.24
CA ASP A 112 -4.63 31.20 -22.25
C ASP A 112 -3.44 30.38 -22.79
N ALA A 113 -2.31 31.05 -23.04
CA ALA A 113 -1.09 30.38 -23.49
C ALA A 113 -0.50 29.45 -22.42
N PHE A 114 -0.62 29.80 -21.14
CA PHE A 114 -0.17 28.96 -20.03
C PHE A 114 -1.03 27.70 -19.90
N THR A 115 -2.35 27.85 -19.91
CA THR A 115 -3.29 26.72 -19.83
C THR A 115 -3.14 25.77 -21.02
N SER A 116 -2.96 26.31 -22.24
CA SER A 116 -2.73 25.51 -23.44
C SER A 116 -1.45 24.67 -23.32
N ARG A 117 -0.33 25.28 -22.93
CA ARG A 117 0.96 24.56 -22.79
C ARG A 117 0.92 23.50 -21.71
N GLN A 118 0.18 23.74 -20.63
CA GLN A 118 0.02 22.75 -19.56
C GLN A 118 -0.77 21.52 -20.04
N ASN A 119 -1.83 21.73 -20.83
CA ASN A 119 -2.58 20.64 -21.44
C ASN A 119 -1.73 19.85 -22.45
N ASP A 120 -0.96 20.53 -23.30
CA ASP A 120 -0.06 19.89 -24.26
C ASP A 120 1.00 19.01 -23.55
N TYR A 121 1.59 19.52 -22.46
CA TYR A 121 2.54 18.75 -21.65
C TYR A 121 1.89 17.51 -21.04
N GLU A 122 0.68 17.65 -20.50
CA GLU A 122 -0.07 16.52 -19.95
C GLU A 122 -0.39 15.48 -21.03
N LEU A 123 -0.73 15.89 -22.25
CA LEU A 123 -1.02 14.97 -23.35
C LEU A 123 0.23 14.23 -23.84
N MET A 124 1.40 14.90 -23.88
CA MET A 124 2.64 14.29 -24.37
C MET A 124 3.34 13.40 -23.32
N THR A 125 3.11 13.67 -22.03
CA THR A 125 3.77 12.92 -20.94
C THR A 125 2.95 11.77 -20.39
N LYS A 126 1.64 11.71 -20.69
CA LYS A 126 0.80 10.56 -20.33
C LYS A 126 1.15 9.37 -21.23
N PRO A 127 1.79 8.31 -20.69
CA PRO A 127 2.00 7.10 -21.47
C PRO A 127 0.65 6.53 -21.91
N PRO A 128 0.50 6.07 -23.16
CA PRO A 128 -0.76 5.47 -23.61
C PRO A 128 -1.05 4.26 -22.72
N VAL A 129 -2.23 4.25 -22.11
CA VAL A 129 -2.71 3.09 -21.37
C VAL A 129 -2.91 1.97 -22.39
N PRO A 130 -2.25 0.81 -22.23
CA PRO A 130 -2.46 -0.29 -23.15
C PRO A 130 -3.96 -0.66 -23.15
N PRO A 131 -4.54 -0.98 -24.32
CA PRO A 131 -5.90 -1.49 -24.38
C PRO A 131 -6.10 -2.62 -23.38
N PRO A 132 -7.28 -2.73 -22.73
CA PRO A 132 -7.56 -3.85 -21.85
C PRO A 132 -7.33 -5.13 -22.63
N ALA A 133 -6.48 -6.01 -22.10
CA ALA A 133 -6.23 -7.30 -22.71
C ALA A 133 -7.57 -8.05 -22.80
N ASN A 134 -7.97 -8.39 -24.02
CA ASN A 134 -9.12 -9.24 -24.24
C ASN A 134 -8.70 -10.67 -23.88
N PHE A 135 -9.03 -11.09 -22.66
CA PHE A 135 -8.77 -12.44 -22.14
C PHE A 135 -9.85 -13.45 -22.54
N GLU A 136 -10.83 -13.04 -23.34
CA GLU A 136 -11.84 -13.93 -23.87
C GLU A 136 -11.26 -14.74 -25.03
N GLU A 137 -10.48 -15.76 -24.68
CA GLU A 137 -10.27 -16.89 -25.59
C GLU A 137 -11.61 -17.64 -25.67
N PRO A 138 -12.17 -17.86 -26.89
CA PRO A 138 -13.40 -18.64 -27.01
C PRO A 138 -13.09 -20.08 -26.59
N ILE A 139 -13.51 -20.44 -25.36
CA ILE A 139 -13.41 -21.80 -24.82
C ILE A 139 -14.48 -22.66 -25.50
N ASN A 140 -14.25 -23.00 -26.76
CA ASN A 140 -14.87 -24.17 -27.35
C ASN A 140 -13.96 -25.35 -27.03
N ASP A 141 -14.16 -25.96 -25.86
CA ASP A 141 -13.57 -27.23 -25.45
C ASP A 141 -14.19 -28.37 -26.31
N GLU A 142 -13.94 -28.35 -27.62
CA GLU A 142 -14.10 -29.51 -28.48
C GLU A 142 -12.86 -30.40 -28.29
N ALA A 143 -13.08 -31.71 -28.18
CA ALA A 143 -11.98 -32.67 -28.13
C ALA A 143 -11.05 -32.46 -29.34
N ILE A 144 -9.75 -32.28 -29.09
CA ILE A 144 -8.71 -32.05 -30.10
C ILE A 144 -8.82 -33.13 -31.20
N GLN A 145 -9.41 -32.79 -32.35
CA GLN A 145 -9.53 -33.72 -33.49
C GLN A 145 -8.22 -33.76 -34.29
N ASN A 146 -7.41 -32.70 -34.25
CA ASN A 146 -6.25 -32.48 -35.13
C ASN A 146 -4.94 -32.31 -34.34
N MET A 147 -4.23 -33.42 -34.08
CA MET A 147 -2.91 -33.42 -33.43
C MET A 147 -1.85 -32.59 -34.19
N ASP A 148 -1.98 -32.47 -35.51
CA ASP A 148 -1.07 -31.67 -36.35
C ASP A 148 -1.15 -30.18 -36.02
N GLU A 149 -2.33 -29.66 -35.70
CA GLU A 149 -2.52 -28.26 -35.30
C GLU A 149 -1.81 -27.98 -33.96
N LEU A 150 -1.87 -28.92 -33.03
CA LEU A 150 -1.18 -28.81 -31.74
C LEU A 150 0.34 -28.76 -31.93
N LEU A 151 0.86 -29.61 -32.83
CA LEU A 151 2.29 -29.64 -33.15
C LEU A 151 2.73 -28.31 -33.79
N GLN A 152 1.92 -27.79 -34.70
CA GLN A 152 2.18 -26.51 -35.37
C GLN A 152 2.15 -25.34 -34.39
N HIS A 153 1.22 -25.35 -33.42
CA HIS A 153 1.15 -24.34 -32.37
C HIS A 153 2.41 -24.35 -31.50
N GLN A 154 2.90 -25.54 -31.14
CA GLN A 154 4.12 -25.70 -30.36
C GLN A 154 5.39 -25.33 -31.14
N ILE A 155 5.42 -25.55 -32.46
CA ILE A 155 6.50 -25.05 -33.32
C ILE A 155 6.50 -23.52 -33.36
N LYS A 156 5.32 -22.92 -33.57
CA LYS A 156 5.16 -21.47 -33.66
C LYS A 156 5.55 -20.75 -32.36
N GLN A 157 5.21 -21.30 -31.20
CA GLN A 157 5.65 -20.77 -29.90
C GLN A 157 7.17 -20.79 -29.77
N ARG A 158 7.82 -21.92 -30.13
CA ARG A 158 9.28 -22.02 -30.12
C ARG A 158 9.93 -21.03 -31.07
N GLU A 159 9.37 -20.83 -32.27
CA GLU A 159 9.88 -19.83 -33.22
C GLU A 159 9.76 -18.40 -32.67
N TYR A 160 8.64 -18.06 -32.05
CA TYR A 160 8.43 -16.73 -31.44
C TYR A 160 9.42 -16.45 -30.30
N ASP A 161 9.67 -17.44 -29.45
CA ASP A 161 10.63 -17.29 -28.35
C ASP A 161 12.07 -17.15 -28.88
N ILE A 162 12.41 -17.88 -29.95
CA ILE A 162 13.72 -17.79 -30.61
C ILE A 162 13.94 -16.40 -31.25
N THR A 163 12.93 -15.85 -31.94
CA THR A 163 13.05 -14.51 -32.56
C THR A 163 13.22 -13.42 -31.51
N LEU A 164 12.46 -13.49 -30.41
CA LEU A 164 12.55 -12.53 -29.31
C LEU A 164 13.93 -12.52 -28.65
N VAL A 165 14.58 -13.69 -28.54
CA VAL A 165 15.96 -13.80 -28.02
C VAL A 165 16.98 -13.26 -29.03
N LYS A 166 16.80 -13.55 -30.33
CA LYS A 166 17.70 -13.08 -31.38
C LYS A 166 17.74 -11.55 -31.49
N GLU A 167 16.61 -10.89 -31.28
CA GLU A 167 16.50 -9.43 -31.40
C GLU A 167 17.13 -8.68 -30.21
N LYS A 168 17.31 -9.34 -29.06
CA LYS A 168 17.87 -8.73 -27.83
C LYS A 168 19.39 -8.89 -27.66
N MET A 169 20.10 -9.51 -28.60
CA MET A 169 21.56 -9.68 -28.49
C MET A 169 22.29 -8.77 -29.49
N PRO A 170 23.31 -7.99 -29.04
CA PRO A 170 24.22 -7.31 -29.95
C PRO A 170 24.93 -8.36 -30.81
N GLN A 171 24.94 -8.18 -32.14
CA GLN A 171 25.64 -9.07 -33.05
C GLN A 171 27.15 -9.05 -32.78
N HIS A 172 27.67 -10.12 -32.18
CA HIS A 172 29.08 -10.48 -32.27
C HIS A 172 29.20 -11.88 -32.90
N SER A 173 30.11 -11.92 -33.87
CA SER A 173 30.41 -12.97 -34.85
C SER A 173 30.89 -14.31 -34.27
N SER A 174 30.40 -15.40 -34.88
CA SER A 174 31.00 -16.73 -35.13
C SER A 174 31.72 -17.47 -33.99
N HIS A 175 31.31 -18.72 -33.70
CA HIS A 175 32.09 -19.96 -33.96
C HIS A 175 31.38 -21.26 -33.49
N SER A 176 31.40 -22.26 -34.38
CA SER A 176 31.49 -23.74 -34.19
C SER A 176 30.55 -24.52 -33.26
N SER A 177 29.74 -25.36 -33.91
CA SER A 177 29.47 -26.80 -33.66
C SER A 177 29.93 -27.45 -32.34
N ALA A 178 28.96 -27.96 -31.58
CA ALA A 178 29.06 -29.23 -30.87
C ALA A 178 27.65 -29.71 -30.43
N SER A 179 27.21 -30.86 -30.95
CA SER A 179 26.12 -31.63 -30.35
C SER A 179 26.60 -32.27 -29.04
N PRO A 180 25.71 -32.45 -28.04
CA PRO A 180 25.88 -33.53 -27.08
C PRO A 180 24.69 -34.52 -27.09
N SER A 181 25.07 -35.80 -27.08
CA SER A 181 24.25 -37.00 -26.96
C SER A 181 23.27 -36.96 -25.78
N ILE A 182 22.05 -37.46 -26.03
CA ILE A 182 21.04 -37.70 -24.99
C ILE A 182 21.21 -39.13 -24.48
N SER A 183 21.68 -39.27 -23.24
CA SER A 183 21.64 -40.51 -22.48
C SER A 183 20.22 -40.75 -21.98
N ALA A 184 19.65 -41.92 -22.30
CA ALA A 184 18.38 -42.39 -21.78
C ALA A 184 18.48 -42.73 -20.27
N ILE A 185 17.51 -42.29 -19.46
CA ILE A 185 17.17 -42.94 -18.18
C ILE A 185 15.65 -43.07 -18.05
N SER A 186 15.28 -44.29 -17.68
CA SER A 186 13.95 -44.85 -17.48
C SER A 186 13.39 -44.57 -16.08
N THR A 187 12.06 -44.38 -16.04
CA THR A 187 11.06 -44.75 -15.01
C THR A 187 11.06 -44.18 -13.58
N LYS A 188 9.94 -43.48 -13.32
CA LYS A 188 9.04 -43.52 -12.12
C LYS A 188 9.62 -43.17 -10.74
N ALA A 189 9.28 -41.96 -10.26
CA ALA A 189 8.39 -41.71 -9.11
C ALA A 189 8.25 -40.19 -8.90
N ILE A 190 7.06 -39.76 -8.51
CA ILE A 190 6.61 -38.37 -8.38
C ILE A 190 7.35 -37.68 -7.23
N ASP A 191 8.05 -36.58 -7.52
CA ASP A 191 8.56 -35.61 -6.54
C ASP A 191 7.62 -34.39 -6.51
N PRO A 192 6.99 -34.04 -5.37
CA PRO A 192 6.19 -32.82 -5.25
C PRO A 192 7.11 -31.63 -4.94
N SER A 193 7.80 -31.09 -5.95
CA SER A 193 8.58 -29.86 -5.79
C SER A 193 8.61 -28.97 -7.02
N VAL A 194 7.47 -28.34 -7.35
CA VAL A 194 7.45 -26.99 -7.94
C VAL A 194 6.30 -26.17 -7.33
N LYS A 195 6.42 -25.84 -6.04
CA LYS A 195 5.77 -24.67 -5.41
C LYS A 195 6.67 -24.13 -4.32
N LYS A 196 7.71 -23.37 -4.69
CA LYS A 196 8.65 -22.80 -3.71
C LYS A 196 8.90 -21.31 -3.91
N THR A 197 7.82 -20.53 -4.05
CA THR A 197 7.87 -19.08 -3.87
C THR A 197 6.55 -18.57 -3.26
N MET A 198 6.18 -19.05 -2.07
CA MET A 198 5.29 -18.38 -1.08
C MET A 198 5.06 -19.22 0.20
N ASN A 199 5.81 -20.30 0.46
CA ASN A 199 5.52 -21.21 1.58
C ASN A 199 6.12 -20.80 2.94
N TRP A 200 7.04 -19.83 2.98
CA TRP A 200 7.71 -19.48 4.25
C TRP A 200 6.79 -18.69 5.20
N ALA A 201 5.94 -17.80 4.66
CA ALA A 201 5.03 -16.99 5.46
C ALA A 201 3.86 -17.82 6.03
N VAL A 202 3.29 -18.71 5.22
CA VAL A 202 2.17 -19.58 5.62
C VAL A 202 2.61 -20.58 6.70
N ASN A 203 3.81 -21.13 6.60
CA ASN A 203 4.33 -22.05 7.62
C ASN A 203 4.65 -21.33 8.94
N HIS A 204 5.09 -20.08 8.89
CA HIS A 204 5.36 -19.30 10.10
C HIS A 204 4.08 -18.89 10.84
N GLU A 205 3.03 -18.52 10.11
CA GLU A 205 1.73 -18.18 10.69
C GLU A 205 1.08 -19.41 11.35
N LEU A 206 1.20 -20.59 10.73
CA LEU A 206 0.69 -21.85 11.27
C LEU A 206 1.42 -22.28 12.56
N GLU A 207 2.72 -22.04 12.65
CA GLU A 207 3.50 -22.33 13.86
C GLU A 207 3.16 -21.36 15.01
N GLU A 208 2.97 -20.08 14.72
CA GLU A 208 2.55 -19.10 15.73
C GLU A 208 1.13 -19.40 16.24
N LEU A 209 0.22 -19.81 15.36
CA LEU A 209 -1.13 -20.24 15.76
C LEU A 209 -1.08 -21.49 16.66
N ARG A 210 -0.23 -22.46 16.32
CA ARG A 210 -0.03 -23.68 17.12
C ARG A 210 0.52 -23.36 18.51
N LYS A 211 1.44 -22.40 18.59
CA LYS A 211 1.99 -21.89 19.86
C LYS A 211 0.93 -21.18 20.69
N GLN A 212 0.08 -20.35 20.08
CA GLN A 212 -1.02 -19.70 20.76
C GLN A 212 -2.04 -20.71 21.31
N MET A 213 -2.39 -21.75 20.54
CA MET A 213 -3.28 -22.80 21.01
C MET A 213 -2.68 -23.61 22.18
N SER A 214 -1.37 -23.90 22.14
CA SER A 214 -0.70 -24.60 23.25
C SER A 214 -0.68 -23.77 24.53
N GLU A 215 -0.45 -22.46 24.41
CA GLU A 215 -0.48 -21.54 25.55
C GLU A 215 -1.89 -21.39 26.14
N LEU A 216 -2.91 -21.34 25.28
CA LEU A 216 -4.31 -21.29 25.72
C LEU A 216 -4.70 -22.56 26.48
N ALA A 217 -4.30 -23.73 25.98
CA ALA A 217 -4.55 -25.00 26.66
C ALA A 217 -3.94 -25.04 28.07
N LYS A 218 -2.67 -24.62 28.21
CA LYS A 218 -2.02 -24.52 29.52
C LYS A 218 -2.74 -23.58 30.48
N ARG A 219 -3.24 -22.45 30.00
CA ARG A 219 -4.00 -21.50 30.83
C ARG A 219 -5.32 -22.09 31.30
N ILE A 220 -5.99 -22.86 30.43
CA ILE A 220 -7.23 -23.56 30.77
C ILE A 220 -6.95 -24.61 31.86
N ASP A 221 -5.88 -25.39 31.75
CA ASP A 221 -5.49 -26.38 32.77
C ASP A 221 -5.22 -25.71 34.14
N ILE A 222 -4.48 -24.59 34.14
CA ILE A 222 -4.21 -23.82 35.36
C ILE A 222 -5.50 -23.25 35.97
N LEU A 223 -6.46 -22.83 35.15
CA LEU A 223 -7.74 -22.31 35.64
C LEU A 223 -8.59 -23.41 36.27
N TYR A 224 -8.60 -24.62 35.69
CA TYR A 224 -9.29 -25.76 36.29
C TYR A 224 -8.65 -26.15 37.64
N ASP A 225 -7.33 -26.24 37.71
CA ASP A 225 -6.61 -26.56 38.96
C ASP A 225 -6.85 -25.52 40.07
N LYS A 226 -6.87 -24.23 39.70
CA LYS A 226 -7.24 -23.14 40.62
C LYS A 226 -8.69 -23.24 41.07
N MET A 227 -9.62 -23.59 40.17
CA MET A 227 -11.02 -23.75 40.52
C MET A 227 -11.22 -24.91 41.49
N ASP A 228 -10.57 -26.05 41.25
CA ASP A 228 -10.60 -27.20 42.13
C ASP A 228 -10.00 -26.87 43.51
N THR A 229 -8.91 -26.11 43.55
CA THR A 229 -8.31 -25.64 44.81
C THR A 229 -9.26 -24.74 45.60
N VAL A 230 -9.92 -23.78 44.93
CA VAL A 230 -10.90 -22.88 45.57
C VAL A 230 -12.11 -23.66 46.09
N MET A 231 -12.60 -24.63 45.33
CA MET A 231 -13.70 -25.50 45.73
C MET A 231 -13.32 -26.39 46.93
N ALA A 232 -12.09 -26.91 46.96
CA ALA A 232 -11.57 -27.67 48.10
C ALA A 232 -11.42 -26.81 49.37
N MET A 233 -10.95 -25.56 49.23
CA MET A 233 -10.85 -24.62 50.35
C MET A 233 -12.22 -24.18 50.89
N SER A 234 -13.22 -24.05 50.01
CA SER A 234 -14.59 -23.71 50.38
C SER A 234 -15.29 -24.81 51.20
N ASN A 235 -14.93 -26.08 50.99
CA ASN A 235 -15.51 -27.22 51.72
C ASN A 235 -14.87 -27.49 53.08
N HIS A 236 -13.72 -26.85 53.38
CA HIS A 236 -13.02 -26.98 54.67
C HIS A 236 -13.27 -25.81 55.64
N SER A 237 -14.10 -24.82 55.27
CA SER A 237 -14.47 -23.67 56.12
C SER A 237 -15.90 -23.74 56.70
N LEU A 238 -16.47 -24.94 56.79
CA LEU A 238 -17.74 -25.27 57.47
C LEU A 238 -17.48 -26.35 58.52
#